data_AF-A0A2S6NDM1-F1
#
_entry.id   AF-A0A2S6NDM1-F1
#
_cell.length_a   1.000
_cell.length_b   1.000
_cell.length_c   1.000
_cell.angle_alpha   90.00
_cell.angle_beta   90.00
_cell.angle_gamma   90.00
#
_symmetry.space_group_name_H-M   'P 1'
#
loop_
_entity.id
_entity.type
_entity.pdbx_description
1 polymer ?
#
loop_
_entity_poly.entity_id
_entity_poly.type
_entity_poly.pdbx_seq_one_letter_code
_entity_poly.pdbx_strand_id
1 'polypeptide(L)'
;MALELGDHIWYWGGNISRAQNIPRRDWFPDSNPGDSNDYSGHGSEIYYFVIYSDQIARGQPHMRNRPGSFSWMNNNPGNITGVPGGPDFGQYPGKFSWHNFLIFPDWSTGFDAIAKLLQGPAYASLSILDAFKKYAPASDGGNNPVQYANDVAKALNIDVNTLIGDLNGDQMVVMQNKIQDIEGAIAGDSLAWNSDEIPSEIANQLPSTS
;
A
#
# COMPACT_ATOMS: atom_id res chain seq x y z
N MET A 1 11.73 -18.16 -11.69
CA MET A 1 12.58 -17.60 -10.61
C MET A 1 11.85 -17.82 -9.29
N ALA A 2 12.55 -18.09 -8.19
CA ALA A 2 11.90 -18.16 -6.89
C ALA A 2 11.24 -16.80 -6.54
N LEU A 3 10.21 -16.83 -5.71
CA LEU A 3 9.67 -15.65 -5.05
C LEU A 3 10.58 -15.26 -3.89
N GLU A 4 10.58 -13.97 -3.57
CA GLU A 4 11.29 -13.41 -2.42
C GLU A 4 10.30 -12.74 -1.47
N LEU A 5 10.74 -12.46 -0.23
CA LEU A 5 9.95 -11.65 0.69
C LEU A 5 9.69 -10.27 0.10
N GLY A 6 8.46 -9.79 0.27
CA GLY A 6 7.96 -8.56 -0.34
C GLY A 6 7.60 -8.66 -1.81
N ASP A 7 7.78 -9.82 -2.47
CA ASP A 7 7.20 -10.00 -3.80
C ASP A 7 5.67 -9.99 -3.72
N HIS A 8 5.05 -9.32 -4.68
CA HIS A 8 3.62 -9.37 -4.90
C HIS A 8 3.26 -10.13 -6.17
N ILE A 9 2.07 -10.73 -6.18
CA ILE A 9 1.61 -11.61 -7.25
C ILE A 9 0.12 -11.38 -7.50
N TRP A 10 -0.23 -11.04 -8.74
CA TRP A 10 -1.59 -11.20 -9.25
C TRP A 10 -1.83 -12.66 -9.64
N TYR A 11 -3.03 -13.18 -9.38
CA TYR A 11 -3.44 -14.52 -9.75
C TYR A 11 -4.85 -14.52 -10.36
N TRP A 12 -5.04 -15.28 -11.45
CA TRP A 12 -6.36 -15.59 -12.00
C TRP A 12 -6.33 -16.88 -12.82
N GLY A 13 -7.18 -17.85 -12.47
CA GLY A 13 -7.42 -19.05 -13.29
C GLY A 13 -6.16 -19.86 -13.61
N GLY A 14 -5.22 -19.98 -12.67
CA GLY A 14 -3.92 -20.64 -12.87
C GLY A 14 -2.83 -19.76 -13.50
N ASN A 15 -3.15 -18.53 -13.90
CA ASN A 15 -2.16 -17.55 -14.35
C ASN A 15 -1.63 -16.74 -13.17
N ILE A 16 -0.34 -16.41 -13.20
CA ILE A 16 0.30 -15.51 -12.22
C ILE A 16 1.05 -14.38 -12.91
N SER A 17 1.16 -13.23 -12.25
CA SER A 17 1.97 -12.09 -12.72
C SER A 17 2.57 -11.32 -11.57
N ARG A 18 3.86 -10.96 -11.69
CA ARG A 18 4.56 -10.06 -10.76
C ARG A 18 4.56 -8.59 -11.23
N ALA A 19 3.87 -8.29 -12.32
CA ALA A 19 3.74 -6.91 -12.80
C ALA A 19 2.97 -6.06 -11.77
N GLN A 20 3.21 -4.75 -11.76
CA GLN A 20 2.46 -3.84 -10.88
C GLN A 20 0.96 -3.84 -11.23
N ASN A 21 0.63 -3.93 -12.51
CA ASN A 21 -0.74 -4.01 -13.00
C ASN A 21 -1.11 -5.45 -13.35
N ILE A 22 -2.39 -5.80 -13.17
CA ILE A 22 -2.98 -7.02 -13.74
C ILE A 22 -2.72 -7.00 -15.25
N PRO A 23 -2.14 -8.07 -15.85
CA PRO A 23 -1.86 -8.14 -17.28
C PRO A 23 -3.16 -8.38 -18.07
N ARG A 24 -4.07 -7.41 -17.99
CA ARG A 24 -5.46 -7.48 -18.44
C ARG A 24 -5.59 -7.94 -19.89
N ARG A 25 -4.74 -7.44 -20.78
CA ARG A 25 -4.79 -7.78 -22.21
C ARG A 25 -4.40 -9.23 -22.49
N ASP A 26 -3.58 -9.82 -21.62
CA ASP A 26 -3.13 -11.20 -21.77
C ASP A 26 -4.12 -12.17 -21.14
N TRP A 27 -4.71 -11.79 -19.99
CA TRP A 27 -5.68 -12.64 -19.27
C TRP A 27 -7.11 -12.52 -19.80
N PHE A 28 -7.49 -11.34 -20.28
CA PHE A 28 -8.84 -11.00 -20.74
C PHE A 28 -8.76 -10.36 -22.14
N PRO A 29 -8.50 -11.15 -23.21
CA PRO A 29 -8.29 -10.61 -24.55
C PRO A 29 -9.51 -9.82 -25.10
N ASP A 30 -10.71 -10.11 -24.59
CA ASP A 30 -11.96 -9.46 -24.99
C ASP A 30 -12.27 -8.17 -24.18
N SER A 31 -11.41 -7.80 -23.22
CA SER A 31 -11.63 -6.61 -22.40
C SER A 31 -11.45 -5.31 -23.20
N ASN A 32 -12.33 -4.34 -22.93
CA ASN A 32 -12.33 -3.03 -23.58
C ASN A 32 -10.99 -2.32 -23.39
N PRO A 33 -10.25 -1.98 -24.46
CA PRO A 33 -8.96 -1.32 -24.34
C PRO A 33 -9.06 0.08 -23.71
N GLY A 34 -10.22 0.73 -23.78
CA GLY A 34 -10.48 2.05 -23.20
C GLY A 34 -10.88 2.05 -21.72
N ASP A 35 -11.08 0.88 -21.12
CA ASP A 35 -11.40 0.74 -19.69
C ASP A 35 -10.31 -0.07 -19.00
N SER A 36 -9.55 0.58 -18.12
CA SER A 36 -8.47 -0.08 -17.37
C SER A 36 -8.97 -1.11 -16.35
N ASN A 37 -10.27 -1.07 -16.03
CA ASN A 37 -10.91 -1.90 -15.02
C ASN A 37 -11.82 -2.97 -15.62
N ASP A 38 -11.85 -3.11 -16.95
CA ASP A 38 -12.61 -4.17 -17.60
C ASP A 38 -11.84 -5.50 -17.52
N TYR A 39 -12.26 -6.36 -16.60
CA TYR A 39 -11.74 -7.71 -16.46
C TYR A 39 -12.66 -8.76 -17.09
N SER A 40 -13.49 -8.36 -18.07
CA SER A 40 -14.48 -9.22 -18.75
C SER A 40 -15.43 -9.95 -17.78
N GLY A 41 -15.76 -9.31 -16.65
CA GLY A 41 -16.61 -9.88 -15.60
C GLY A 41 -15.88 -10.71 -14.54
N HIS A 42 -14.60 -11.00 -14.70
CA HIS A 42 -13.83 -11.87 -13.80
C HIS A 42 -13.18 -11.15 -12.62
N GLY A 43 -13.53 -9.87 -12.37
CA GLY A 43 -12.89 -9.07 -11.32
C GLY A 43 -12.85 -9.76 -9.96
N SER A 44 -13.93 -10.43 -9.56
CA SER A 44 -14.02 -11.13 -8.26
C SER A 44 -13.24 -12.44 -8.18
N GLU A 45 -12.71 -12.93 -9.29
CA GLU A 45 -11.90 -14.15 -9.35
C GLU A 45 -10.39 -13.85 -9.35
N ILE A 46 -10.02 -12.58 -9.47
CA ILE A 46 -8.64 -12.13 -9.43
C ILE A 46 -8.25 -11.95 -7.97
N TYR A 47 -7.12 -12.54 -7.59
CA TYR A 47 -6.51 -12.38 -6.28
C TYR A 47 -5.15 -11.72 -6.38
N TYR A 48 -4.79 -11.05 -5.29
CA TYR A 48 -3.49 -10.44 -5.07
C TYR A 48 -2.86 -11.09 -3.85
N PHE A 49 -1.58 -11.43 -3.95
CA PHE A 49 -0.80 -12.04 -2.89
C PHE A 49 0.44 -11.22 -2.59
N VAL A 50 0.87 -11.20 -1.33
CA VAL A 50 2.17 -10.66 -0.91
C VAL A 50 2.85 -11.64 0.05
N ILE A 51 4.14 -11.87 -0.18
CA ILE A 51 4.93 -12.87 0.56
C ILE A 51 5.62 -12.20 1.76
N TYR A 52 5.25 -12.60 2.98
CA TYR A 52 5.88 -12.16 4.23
C TYR A 52 6.54 -13.33 4.95
N SER A 53 7.51 -13.05 5.82
CA SER A 53 8.29 -14.08 6.51
C SER A 53 7.43 -15.03 7.36
N ASP A 54 6.29 -14.56 7.86
CA ASP A 54 5.39 -15.28 8.76
C ASP A 54 4.08 -15.73 8.10
N GLN A 55 3.68 -15.08 6.99
CA GLN A 55 2.40 -15.35 6.33
C GLN A 55 2.43 -15.03 4.83
N ILE A 56 1.44 -15.53 4.10
CA ILE A 56 1.10 -15.07 2.76
C ILE A 56 -0.19 -14.25 2.86
N ALA A 57 -0.10 -12.94 2.61
CA ALA A 57 -1.30 -12.10 2.56
C ALA A 57 -2.05 -12.38 1.25
N ARG A 58 -3.38 -12.45 1.30
CA ARG A 58 -4.28 -12.57 0.15
C ARG A 58 -5.39 -11.52 0.20
N GLY A 59 -5.69 -10.89 -0.93
CA GLY A 59 -6.76 -9.91 -1.06
C GLY A 59 -7.19 -9.64 -2.50
N GLN A 60 -8.05 -8.64 -2.69
CA GLN A 60 -8.56 -8.20 -4.00
C GLN A 60 -8.54 -6.65 -4.11
N PRO A 61 -7.36 -6.01 -3.96
CA PRO A 61 -7.24 -4.57 -3.83
C PRO A 61 -7.65 -3.78 -5.08
N HIS A 62 -7.78 -4.43 -6.24
CA HIS A 62 -8.27 -3.81 -7.48
C HIS A 62 -9.79 -3.54 -7.47
N MET A 63 -10.52 -4.12 -6.52
CA MET A 63 -11.97 -3.92 -6.38
C MET A 63 -12.31 -3.11 -5.13
N ARG A 64 -13.22 -2.15 -5.29
CA ARG A 64 -13.80 -1.44 -4.14
C ARG A 64 -14.62 -2.40 -3.27
N ASN A 65 -14.56 -2.21 -1.96
CA ASN A 65 -15.30 -2.97 -0.96
C ASN A 65 -15.04 -4.48 -0.98
N ARG A 66 -13.83 -4.90 -1.39
CA ARG A 66 -13.34 -6.27 -1.26
C ARG A 66 -12.24 -6.36 -0.22
N PRO A 67 -12.00 -7.55 0.37
CA PRO A 67 -10.94 -7.76 1.36
C PRO A 67 -9.55 -7.43 0.80
N GLY A 68 -8.66 -6.94 1.67
CA GLY A 68 -7.26 -6.68 1.37
C GLY A 68 -7.03 -5.44 0.51
N SER A 69 -7.11 -4.25 1.12
CA SER A 69 -6.67 -2.99 0.49
C SER A 69 -5.16 -3.00 0.24
N PHE A 70 -4.63 -2.18 -0.69
CA PHE A 70 -3.19 -2.08 -0.90
C PHE A 70 -2.43 -1.69 0.38
N SER A 71 -2.97 -0.77 1.18
CA SER A 71 -2.40 -0.42 2.49
C SER A 71 -2.26 -1.63 3.42
N TRP A 72 -3.27 -2.51 3.46
CA TRP A 72 -3.22 -3.76 4.24
C TRP A 72 -2.27 -4.78 3.62
N MET A 73 -2.42 -5.06 2.33
CA MET A 73 -1.64 -6.04 1.58
C MET A 73 -0.13 -5.76 1.63
N ASN A 74 0.25 -4.48 1.75
CA ASN A 74 1.63 -4.03 1.69
C ASN A 74 2.21 -3.70 3.08
N ASN A 75 1.47 -3.91 4.18
CA ASN A 75 1.81 -3.39 5.51
C ASN A 75 2.15 -1.89 5.49
N ASN A 76 1.43 -1.12 4.69
CA ASN A 76 1.73 0.28 4.40
C ASN A 76 0.55 1.17 4.83
N PRO A 77 0.40 1.46 6.14
CA PRO A 77 -0.71 2.24 6.67
C PRO A 77 -0.81 3.66 6.12
N GLY A 78 0.28 4.21 5.55
CA GLY A 78 0.30 5.53 4.94
C GLY A 78 0.19 5.53 3.42
N ASN A 79 0.01 4.38 2.76
CA ASN A 79 0.08 4.30 1.29
C ASN A 79 1.33 5.02 0.72
N ILE A 80 2.47 4.91 1.41
CA ILE A 80 3.71 5.59 1.04
C ILE A 80 4.21 5.01 -0.28
N THR A 81 4.46 5.87 -1.26
CA THR A 81 5.07 5.52 -2.54
C THR A 81 6.58 5.72 -2.53
N GLY A 82 7.30 4.92 -3.29
CA GLY A 82 8.74 5.09 -3.50
C GLY A 82 9.13 5.13 -4.97
N VAL A 83 10.44 5.26 -5.19
CA VAL A 83 11.07 5.15 -6.51
C VAL A 83 12.31 4.26 -6.39
N PRO A 84 12.76 3.61 -7.47
CA PRO A 84 14.03 2.88 -7.48
C PRO A 84 15.19 3.76 -6.99
N GLY A 85 15.94 3.29 -5.99
CA GLY A 85 17.02 4.05 -5.37
C GLY A 85 16.58 5.21 -4.47
N GLY A 86 15.30 5.29 -4.13
CA GLY A 86 14.75 6.28 -3.19
C GLY A 86 15.15 6.02 -1.73
N PRO A 87 14.64 6.85 -0.80
CA PRO A 87 14.93 6.71 0.63
C PRO A 87 14.52 5.34 1.18
N ASP A 88 15.31 4.86 2.14
CA ASP A 88 14.98 3.66 2.92
C ASP A 88 14.19 4.05 4.17
N PHE A 89 12.96 3.58 4.24
CA PHE A 89 12.09 3.73 5.40
C PHE A 89 11.93 2.42 6.19
N GLY A 90 12.57 1.33 5.77
CA GLY A 90 12.43 -0.03 6.32
C GLY A 90 11.62 -0.98 5.44
N GLN A 91 11.24 -0.55 4.23
CA GLN A 91 10.56 -1.40 3.25
C GLN A 91 11.48 -2.51 2.72
N TYR A 92 10.90 -3.52 2.07
CA TYR A 92 11.69 -4.47 1.28
C TYR A 92 12.42 -3.74 0.12
N PRO A 93 13.75 -3.87 0.00
CA PRO A 93 14.52 -3.16 -1.02
C PRO A 93 14.07 -3.51 -2.45
N GLY A 94 13.76 -2.49 -3.24
CA GLY A 94 13.39 -2.65 -4.65
C GLY A 94 12.02 -3.28 -4.90
N LYS A 95 11.19 -3.49 -3.87
CA LYS A 95 9.83 -4.02 -4.01
C LYS A 95 8.81 -2.89 -4.06
N PHE A 96 7.99 -2.90 -5.11
CA PHE A 96 6.99 -1.86 -5.37
C PHE A 96 5.73 -2.49 -5.95
N SER A 97 4.59 -2.30 -5.29
CA SER A 97 3.31 -2.75 -5.82
C SER A 97 2.72 -1.74 -6.82
N TRP A 98 1.43 -1.92 -7.14
CA TRP A 98 0.60 -0.92 -7.80
C TRP A 98 0.85 0.50 -7.27
N HIS A 99 0.88 1.50 -8.16
CA HIS A 99 1.20 2.92 -7.87
C HIS A 99 2.55 3.18 -7.19
N ASN A 100 3.50 2.24 -7.30
CA ASN A 100 4.79 2.29 -6.61
C ASN A 100 4.67 2.32 -5.07
N PHE A 101 3.58 1.81 -4.49
CA PHE A 101 3.51 1.68 -3.04
C PHE A 101 4.64 0.79 -2.55
N LEU A 102 5.26 1.24 -1.46
CA LEU A 102 6.25 0.48 -0.74
C LEU A 102 5.59 -0.69 -0.02
N ILE A 103 6.34 -1.79 0.10
CA ILE A 103 5.92 -3.01 0.80
C ILE A 103 6.81 -3.19 2.02
N PHE A 104 6.21 -3.19 3.21
CA PHE A 104 6.93 -3.27 4.48
C PHE A 104 6.89 -4.68 5.08
N PRO A 105 7.92 -5.10 5.83
CA PRO A 105 7.95 -6.40 6.49
C PRO A 105 6.78 -6.65 7.44
N ASP A 106 6.36 -5.61 8.16
CA ASP A 106 5.27 -5.65 9.13
C ASP A 106 4.60 -4.28 9.26
N TRP A 107 3.42 -4.27 9.87
CA TRP A 107 2.59 -3.08 10.04
C TRP A 107 3.28 -1.98 10.85
N SER A 108 4.07 -2.34 11.87
CA SER A 108 4.77 -1.38 12.73
C SER A 108 5.84 -0.64 11.94
N THR A 109 6.59 -1.36 11.13
CA THR A 109 7.62 -0.79 10.25
C THR A 109 7.00 0.19 9.25
N GLY A 110 5.87 -0.16 8.65
CA GLY A 110 5.13 0.74 7.77
C GLY A 110 4.52 1.95 8.49
N PHE A 111 4.09 1.79 9.75
CA PHE A 111 3.63 2.90 10.58
C PHE A 111 4.77 3.88 10.88
N ASP A 112 5.92 3.39 11.31
CA ASP A 112 7.13 4.20 11.58
C ASP A 112 7.64 4.92 10.32
N ALA A 113 7.45 4.33 9.14
CA ALA A 113 7.82 4.95 7.87
C ALA A 113 7.08 6.27 7.62
N ILE A 114 5.85 6.44 8.14
CA ILE A 114 5.09 7.69 8.03
C ILE A 114 5.86 8.83 8.71
N ALA A 115 6.33 8.63 9.95
CA ALA A 115 7.12 9.63 10.67
C ALA A 115 8.42 9.94 9.93
N LYS A 116 9.17 8.91 9.47
CA LYS A 116 10.42 9.10 8.72
C LYS A 116 10.22 9.93 7.45
N LEU A 117 9.13 9.69 6.72
CA LEU A 117 8.78 10.46 5.53
C LEU A 117 8.50 11.92 5.87
N LEU A 118 7.63 12.15 6.86
CA LEU A 118 7.16 13.48 7.25
C LEU A 118 8.26 14.35 7.87
N GLN A 119 9.15 13.74 8.65
CA GLN A 119 10.33 14.41 9.21
C GLN A 119 11.47 14.55 8.19
N GLY A 120 11.33 13.93 7.02
CA GLY A 120 12.28 14.04 5.93
C GLY A 120 12.28 15.42 5.27
N PRO A 121 13.34 15.75 4.50
CA PRO A 121 13.53 17.06 3.88
C PRO A 121 12.42 17.45 2.89
N ALA A 122 11.64 16.48 2.42
CA ALA A 122 10.53 16.70 1.52
C ALA A 122 9.28 17.29 2.21
N TYR A 123 9.17 17.16 3.54
CA TYR A 123 7.96 17.48 4.30
C TYR A 123 8.21 18.32 5.55
N ALA A 124 9.36 18.19 6.21
CA ALA A 124 9.61 18.82 7.52
C ALA A 124 9.43 20.36 7.52
N SER A 125 9.74 21.03 6.41
CA SER A 125 9.60 22.48 6.26
C SER A 125 8.21 22.93 5.79
N LEU A 126 7.29 21.99 5.53
CA LEU A 126 5.92 22.30 5.11
C LEU A 126 5.03 22.53 6.33
N SER A 127 4.05 23.40 6.16
CA SER A 127 2.90 23.43 7.08
C SER A 127 2.13 22.11 7.01
N ILE A 128 1.34 21.80 8.03
CA ILE A 128 0.40 20.66 7.99
C ILE A 128 -0.48 20.70 6.73
N LEU A 129 -1.00 21.90 6.39
CA LEU A 129 -1.81 22.08 5.18
C LEU A 129 -1.04 21.74 3.90
N ASP A 130 0.17 22.28 3.74
CA ASP A 130 0.95 22.08 2.51
C ASP A 130 1.52 20.66 2.42
N ALA A 131 1.82 20.04 3.56
CA ALA A 131 2.17 18.63 3.65
C ALA A 131 1.03 17.76 3.10
N PHE A 132 -0.22 17.98 3.52
CA PHE A 132 -1.35 17.20 3.02
C PHE A 132 -1.75 17.50 1.58
N LYS A 133 -1.58 18.74 1.10
CA LYS A 133 -1.72 19.04 -0.34
C LYS A 133 -0.73 18.26 -1.20
N LYS A 134 0.48 18.00 -0.67
CA LYS A 134 1.50 17.21 -1.34
C LYS A 134 1.26 15.70 -1.19
N TYR A 135 0.84 15.26 -0.01
CA TYR A 135 0.65 13.86 0.33
C TYR A 135 -0.59 13.26 -0.36
N ALA A 136 -1.72 13.97 -0.32
CA ALA A 136 -2.99 13.57 -0.92
C ALA A 136 -3.55 14.70 -1.80
N PRO A 137 -2.97 14.94 -2.98
CA PRO A 137 -3.36 16.03 -3.86
C PRO A 137 -4.83 15.93 -4.25
N ALA A 138 -5.52 17.08 -4.29
CA ALA A 138 -6.92 17.14 -4.72
C ALA A 138 -7.12 16.71 -6.19
N SER A 139 -6.06 16.74 -7.00
CA SER A 139 -6.07 16.26 -8.40
C SER A 139 -6.33 14.77 -8.52
N ASP A 140 -6.05 13.99 -7.49
CA ASP A 140 -6.06 12.52 -7.57
C ASP A 140 -7.46 11.93 -7.40
N GLY A 141 -8.48 12.78 -7.30
CA GLY A 141 -9.89 12.39 -7.24
C GLY A 141 -10.28 11.73 -5.92
N GLY A 142 -11.26 12.30 -5.22
CA GLY A 142 -11.72 11.78 -3.92
C GLY A 142 -10.88 12.23 -2.71
N ASN A 143 -9.69 12.81 -2.94
CA ASN A 143 -8.90 13.44 -1.89
C ASN A 143 -9.43 14.82 -1.51
N ASN A 144 -9.40 15.13 -0.21
CA ASN A 144 -9.65 16.47 0.31
C ASN A 144 -8.53 16.89 1.27
N PRO A 145 -7.40 17.41 0.75
CA PRO A 145 -6.23 17.72 1.58
C PRO A 145 -6.50 18.82 2.62
N VAL A 146 -7.45 19.72 2.35
CA VAL A 146 -7.83 20.77 3.31
C VAL A 146 -8.56 20.15 4.51
N GLN A 147 -9.53 19.27 4.25
CA GLN A 147 -10.23 18.55 5.31
C GLN A 147 -9.27 17.68 6.12
N TYR A 148 -8.36 16.97 5.45
CA TYR A 148 -7.33 16.16 6.08
C TYR A 148 -6.48 16.98 7.05
N ALA A 149 -5.93 18.10 6.57
CA ALA A 149 -5.14 19.01 7.40
C ALA A 149 -5.92 19.53 8.61
N ASN A 150 -7.19 19.90 8.42
CA ASN A 150 -8.05 20.36 9.52
C ASN A 150 -8.29 19.25 10.55
N ASP A 151 -8.52 18.01 10.13
CA ASP A 151 -8.78 16.89 11.04
C ASP A 151 -7.54 16.54 11.86
N VAL A 152 -6.35 16.60 11.26
CA VAL A 152 -5.07 16.41 11.95
C VAL A 152 -4.78 17.57 12.92
N ALA A 153 -4.90 18.81 12.46
CA ALA A 153 -4.66 19.99 13.30
C ALA A 153 -5.64 20.02 14.49
N LYS A 154 -6.91 19.65 14.27
CA LYS A 154 -7.91 19.51 15.33
C LYS A 154 -7.55 18.40 16.32
N ALA A 155 -7.08 17.24 15.86
CA ALA A 155 -6.67 16.15 16.74
C ALA A 155 -5.45 16.53 17.61
N LEU A 156 -4.57 17.36 17.06
CA LEU A 156 -3.36 17.87 17.73
C LEU A 156 -3.62 19.12 18.59
N ASN A 157 -4.78 19.76 18.44
CA ASN A 157 -5.11 21.07 19.03
C ASN A 157 -4.07 22.15 18.68
N ILE A 158 -3.69 22.23 17.40
CA ILE A 158 -2.75 23.21 16.84
C ILE A 158 -3.30 23.81 15.54
N ASP A 159 -2.58 24.75 14.94
CA ASP A 159 -2.96 25.41 13.69
C ASP A 159 -2.47 24.63 12.46
N VAL A 160 -3.23 24.65 11.36
CA VAL A 160 -2.83 23.99 10.11
C VAL A 160 -1.56 24.59 9.47
N ASN A 161 -1.14 25.79 9.90
CA ASN A 161 0.10 26.44 9.48
C ASN A 161 1.32 26.01 10.30
N THR A 162 1.16 25.22 11.37
CA THR A 162 2.29 24.64 12.11
C THR A 162 3.13 23.77 11.19
N LEU A 163 4.45 23.89 11.28
CA LEU A 163 5.37 23.10 10.45
C LEU A 163 5.44 21.66 10.95
N ILE A 164 5.56 20.71 10.02
CA ILE A 164 5.70 19.29 10.35
C ILE A 164 6.95 19.03 11.22
N GLY A 165 8.05 19.71 10.92
CA GLY A 165 9.31 19.58 11.67
C GLY A 165 9.25 20.10 13.11
N ASP A 166 8.23 20.89 13.45
CA ASP A 166 8.03 21.42 14.81
C ASP A 166 7.24 20.47 15.71
N LEU A 167 6.65 19.40 15.15
CA LEU A 167 5.91 18.40 15.92
C LEU A 167 6.86 17.55 16.76
N ASN A 168 6.56 17.41 18.05
CA ASN A 168 7.26 16.46 18.91
C ASN A 168 6.82 15.01 18.62
N GLY A 169 7.46 14.04 19.26
CA GLY A 169 7.19 12.60 19.06
C GLY A 169 5.73 12.21 19.29
N ASP A 170 5.11 12.68 20.38
CA ASP A 170 3.72 12.36 20.70
C ASP A 170 2.74 12.96 19.67
N GLN A 171 3.01 14.18 19.22
CA GLN A 171 2.24 14.83 18.16
C GLN A 171 2.41 14.10 16.82
N MET A 172 3.63 13.65 16.50
CA MET A 172 3.87 12.85 15.30
C MET A 172 3.07 11.54 15.33
N VAL A 173 3.02 10.85 16.48
CA VAL A 173 2.20 9.64 16.64
C VAL A 173 0.72 9.91 16.42
N VAL A 174 0.19 11.03 16.92
CA VAL A 174 -1.22 11.42 16.65
C VAL A 174 -1.44 11.67 15.16
N MET A 175 -0.50 12.33 14.47
CA MET A 175 -0.56 12.54 13.02
C MET A 175 -0.52 11.22 12.25
N GLN A 176 0.37 10.29 12.60
CA GLN A 176 0.47 8.96 11.98
C GLN A 176 -0.83 8.16 12.14
N ASN A 177 -1.42 8.15 13.35
CA ASN A 177 -2.70 7.49 13.58
C ASN A 177 -3.82 8.09 12.72
N LYS A 178 -3.88 9.42 12.60
CA LYS A 178 -4.85 10.07 11.72
C LYS A 178 -4.64 9.72 10.26
N ILE A 179 -3.38 9.57 9.84
CA ILE A 179 -3.08 9.14 8.48
C ILE A 179 -3.65 7.74 8.24
N GLN A 180 -3.30 6.80 9.10
CA GLN A 180 -3.80 5.42 9.03
C GLN A 180 -5.33 5.34 9.02
N ASP A 181 -6.01 6.11 9.88
CA ASP A 181 -7.48 6.14 9.96
C ASP A 181 -8.11 6.58 8.62
N ILE A 182 -7.50 7.56 7.96
CA ILE A 182 -7.99 8.12 6.69
C ILE A 182 -7.69 7.18 5.52
N GLU A 183 -6.50 6.57 5.49
CA GLU A 183 -6.15 5.56 4.48
C GLU A 183 -7.02 4.29 4.60
N GLY A 184 -7.58 4.02 5.79
CA GLY A 184 -8.73 3.13 5.97
C GLY A 184 -8.48 1.70 5.51
N ALA A 185 -7.41 1.07 5.98
CA ALA A 185 -7.02 -0.27 5.55
C ALA A 185 -8.12 -1.31 5.75
N ILE A 186 -8.37 -2.11 4.71
CA ILE A 186 -9.37 -3.18 4.71
C ILE A 186 -8.60 -4.50 4.79
N ALA A 187 -8.83 -5.26 5.85
CA ALA A 187 -8.17 -6.55 6.04
C ALA A 187 -8.50 -7.54 4.92
N GLY A 188 -7.49 -8.31 4.52
CA GLY A 188 -7.63 -9.50 3.68
C GLY A 188 -7.45 -10.77 4.51
N ASP A 189 -6.99 -11.84 3.86
CA ASP A 189 -6.70 -13.11 4.51
C ASP A 189 -5.20 -13.28 4.76
N SER A 190 -4.85 -13.76 5.94
CA SER A 190 -3.49 -14.16 6.31
C SER A 190 -3.37 -15.68 6.22
N LEU A 191 -2.71 -16.18 5.18
CA LEU A 191 -2.54 -17.62 4.96
C LEU A 191 -1.22 -18.09 5.56
N ALA A 192 -1.25 -19.28 6.18
CA ALA A 192 -0.02 -19.99 6.55
C ALA A 192 0.74 -20.43 5.30
N TRP A 193 2.06 -20.52 5.38
CA TRP A 193 2.94 -20.91 4.27
C TRP A 193 2.62 -22.26 3.62
N ASN A 194 2.02 -23.18 4.37
CA ASN A 194 1.62 -24.51 3.91
C ASN A 194 0.11 -24.63 3.65
N SER A 195 -0.62 -23.52 3.57
CA SER A 195 -2.05 -23.52 3.29
C SER A 195 -2.35 -24.08 1.90
N ASP A 196 -3.35 -24.95 1.82
CA ASP A 196 -3.91 -25.48 0.58
C ASP A 196 -4.72 -24.44 -0.21
N GLU A 197 -5.00 -23.28 0.39
CA GLU A 197 -5.62 -22.13 -0.27
C GLU A 197 -4.64 -21.32 -1.13
N ILE A 198 -3.33 -21.56 -1.01
CA ILE A 198 -2.32 -20.94 -1.87
C ILE A 198 -2.32 -21.70 -3.21
N PRO A 199 -2.56 -21.03 -4.36
CA PRO A 199 -2.50 -21.69 -5.65
C PRO A 199 -1.15 -22.36 -5.89
N SER A 200 -1.17 -23.55 -6.49
CA SER A 200 0.03 -24.35 -6.72
C SER A 200 1.11 -23.61 -7.52
N GLU A 201 0.70 -22.73 -8.43
CA GLU A 201 1.55 -21.89 -9.26
C GLU A 201 2.37 -20.89 -8.42
N ILE A 202 1.82 -20.45 -7.29
CA ILE A 202 2.50 -19.61 -6.29
C ILE A 202 3.27 -20.49 -5.32
N ALA A 203 2.63 -21.53 -4.75
CA ALA A 203 3.22 -22.40 -3.73
C ALA A 203 4.55 -23.02 -4.20
N ASN A 204 4.62 -23.47 -5.45
CA ASN A 204 5.82 -24.07 -6.05
C ASN A 204 6.98 -23.07 -6.25
N GLN A 205 6.74 -21.77 -6.06
CA GLN A 205 7.74 -20.72 -6.22
C GLN A 205 8.09 -20.02 -4.91
N LEU A 206 7.42 -20.34 -3.80
CA LEU A 206 7.73 -19.77 -2.50
C LEU A 206 9.21 -20.01 -2.16
N PRO A 207 9.89 -19.04 -1.52
CA PRO A 207 11.27 -19.23 -1.11
C PRO A 207 11.35 -20.38 -0.10
N SER A 208 12.47 -21.12 -0.14
CA SER A 208 12.73 -22.18 0.83
C SER A 208 12.77 -21.58 2.24
N THR A 209 11.99 -22.15 3.16
CA THR A 209 12.17 -21.89 4.59
C THR A 209 13.57 -22.34 4.98
N SER A 210 14.43 -21.42 5.40
CA SER A 210 15.77 -21.74 5.93
C SER A 210 15.68 -22.33 7.32
#